data_AF-A0ABD2P130-F1
#
_entry.id   AF-A0ABD2P130-F1
#
_cell.length_a   1.000
_cell.length_b   1.000
_cell.length_c   1.000
_cell.angle_alpha   90.00
_cell.angle_beta   90.00
_cell.angle_gamma   90.00
#
_symmetry.space_group_name_H-M   'P 1'
#
loop_
_entity.id
_entity.type
_entity.pdbx_description
1 polymer ?
#
loop_
_entity_poly.entity_id
_entity_poly.type
_entity_poly.pdbx_seq_one_letter_code
_entity_poly.pdbx_strand_id
1 'polypeptide(L)'
;MFLQFPKLNILKFEFWKTVSYTPRHRSLVMANDQQIFNFAFMDLETTGLPSEEHNKTRITELSIAVVESSHISLGVYPRVCNKLNLCFNPGKIVQPIATEITGLANTMLENQSPFSSSAADSIKGFLSLHKKPICFVAHNGNKFDFPIFRAELERVKAHLPEDILCIDSLLCFQDLHRMEVHTNSMLESVTSNTPAVRGNDEVDVPVKKMKTAPLEFTDEFDQFLCTVVDEYDSNIKKQNIQKVHETTPKHQIIRTTSSFDSVKRNIFPQNKQRTSFKLCDIYKRLTHKDPNNSHHAEADVDYLIHCAAFYGEKFVEWSNKNAKYLSSIPHMRPGIEIGF
;
A
#
# COMPACT_ATOMS: atom_id res chain seq x y z
N MET A 1 -28.13 -35.20 29.09
CA MET A 1 -27.94 -36.26 28.07
C MET A 1 -26.64 -35.93 27.34
N PHE A 2 -25.53 -36.53 27.79
CA PHE A 2 -24.19 -36.28 27.26
C PHE A 2 -24.02 -37.05 25.95
N LEU A 3 -23.76 -36.35 24.85
CA LEU A 3 -23.41 -36.96 23.57
C LEU A 3 -21.89 -37.12 23.50
N GLN A 4 -21.46 -38.38 23.46
CA GLN A 4 -20.08 -38.84 23.47
C GLN A 4 -19.63 -39.05 22.02
N PHE A 5 -18.66 -38.27 21.55
CA PHE A 5 -18.06 -38.44 20.23
C PHE A 5 -16.93 -39.50 20.27
N PRO A 6 -16.83 -40.40 19.27
CA PRO A 6 -15.77 -41.41 19.22
C PRO A 6 -14.41 -40.82 18.83
N LYS A 7 -13.37 -41.25 19.54
CA LYS A 7 -11.96 -40.92 19.29
C LYS A 7 -11.47 -41.55 17.98
N LEU A 8 -11.05 -40.74 17.00
CA LEU A 8 -10.25 -41.22 15.87
C LEU A 8 -8.76 -41.23 16.26
N ASN A 9 -8.14 -42.41 16.16
CA ASN A 9 -6.69 -42.60 16.21
C ASN A 9 -6.08 -42.18 14.87
N ILE A 10 -5.27 -41.12 14.87
CA ILE A 10 -4.43 -40.75 13.73
C ILE A 10 -2.97 -41.07 14.10
N LEU A 11 -2.41 -42.02 13.35
CA LEU A 11 -1.02 -42.48 13.46
C LEU A 11 -0.06 -41.35 13.07
N LYS A 12 0.86 -41.01 13.98
CA LYS A 12 2.02 -40.14 13.73
C LYS A 12 3.04 -40.90 12.88
N PHE A 13 3.37 -40.36 11.70
CA PHE A 13 4.58 -40.74 10.96
C PHE A 13 5.64 -39.64 11.14
N GLU A 14 6.60 -39.91 12.02
CA GLU A 14 7.83 -39.12 12.19
C GLU A 14 8.83 -39.55 11.12
N PHE A 15 9.29 -38.61 10.29
CA PHE A 15 10.40 -38.83 9.36
C PHE A 15 11.48 -37.78 9.62
N TRP A 16 12.41 -38.11 10.52
CA TRP A 16 13.65 -37.34 10.69
C TRP A 16 14.73 -37.98 9.82
N LYS A 17 15.15 -37.29 8.77
CA LYS A 17 16.44 -37.53 8.12
C LYS A 17 17.32 -36.29 8.30
N THR A 18 18.27 -36.43 9.20
CA THR A 18 19.43 -35.55 9.43
C THR A 18 20.26 -35.40 8.17
N VAL A 19 20.39 -34.17 7.67
CA VAL A 19 21.48 -33.75 6.79
C VAL A 19 22.30 -32.70 7.54
N SER A 20 23.50 -33.09 7.95
CA SER A 20 24.48 -32.21 8.60
C SER A 20 25.09 -31.25 7.57
N TYR A 21 24.76 -29.97 7.68
CA TYR A 21 25.37 -28.89 6.90
C TYR A 21 26.29 -28.06 7.79
N THR A 22 27.56 -27.93 7.41
CA THR A 22 28.55 -27.09 8.09
C THR A 22 28.43 -25.64 7.59
N PRO A 23 28.35 -24.62 8.47
CA PRO A 23 28.23 -23.24 8.03
C PRO A 23 29.61 -22.65 7.71
N ARG A 24 29.79 -22.20 6.46
CA ARG A 24 30.78 -21.17 6.11
C ARG A 24 30.13 -19.81 6.31
N HIS A 25 30.87 -18.91 6.96
CA HIS A 25 30.56 -17.51 7.26
C HIS A 25 29.48 -16.88 6.38
N ARG A 26 28.28 -16.71 6.94
CA ARG A 26 27.17 -15.94 6.38
C ARG A 26 26.82 -14.86 7.39
N SER A 27 26.75 -13.62 6.91
CA SER A 27 26.24 -12.44 7.61
C SER A 27 24.96 -12.77 8.37
N LEU A 28 24.84 -12.25 9.60
CA LEU A 28 23.70 -12.42 10.50
C LEU A 28 22.39 -11.93 9.85
N VAL A 29 21.72 -12.82 9.13
CA VAL A 29 20.29 -12.69 8.85
C VAL A 29 19.59 -13.36 10.03
N MET A 30 19.05 -12.57 10.94
CA MET A 30 18.18 -13.08 11.99
C MET A 30 16.95 -13.67 11.31
N ALA A 31 16.77 -14.99 11.39
CA ALA A 31 15.48 -15.61 11.14
C ALA A 31 14.56 -15.18 12.29
N ASN A 32 13.78 -14.12 12.08
CA ASN A 32 12.85 -13.63 13.08
C ASN A 32 11.56 -14.45 12.93
N ASP A 33 11.35 -15.43 13.82
CA ASP A 33 10.14 -16.28 13.86
C ASP A 33 8.87 -15.52 14.32
N GLN A 34 8.90 -14.19 14.38
CA GLN A 34 7.75 -13.36 14.73
C GLN A 34 7.18 -12.67 13.50
N GLN A 35 6.03 -13.18 13.04
CA GLN A 35 5.22 -12.50 12.03
C GLN A 35 4.72 -11.15 12.57
N ILE A 36 4.82 -10.12 11.74
CA ILE A 36 4.28 -8.78 12.00
C ILE A 36 2.78 -8.90 12.27
N PHE A 37 2.35 -8.38 13.42
CA PHE A 37 0.95 -8.39 13.81
C PHE A 37 0.24 -7.10 13.39
N ASN A 38 0.92 -5.95 13.55
CA ASN A 38 0.39 -4.65 13.17
C ASN A 38 1.35 -3.90 12.25
N PHE A 39 0.82 -3.28 11.21
CA PHE A 39 1.51 -2.27 10.42
C PHE A 39 1.12 -0.89 10.92
N ALA A 40 2.10 -0.05 11.20
CA ALA A 40 1.94 1.37 11.48
C ALA A 40 2.37 2.15 10.24
N PHE A 41 1.44 2.42 9.34
CA PHE A 41 1.68 3.24 8.16
C PHE A 41 1.90 4.67 8.61
N MET A 42 2.99 5.30 8.17
CA MET A 42 3.35 6.66 8.55
C MET A 42 3.80 7.47 7.35
N ASP A 43 3.57 8.78 7.47
CA ASP A 43 4.05 9.79 6.55
C ASP A 43 4.35 11.08 7.31
N LEU A 44 5.32 11.87 6.82
CA LEU A 44 5.75 13.13 7.38
C LEU A 44 5.68 14.25 6.34
N GLU A 45 5.00 15.33 6.69
CA GLU A 45 5.29 16.63 6.09
C GLU A 45 6.38 17.34 6.87
N THR A 46 7.25 18.05 6.14
CA THR A 46 8.46 18.61 6.72
C THR A 46 8.77 20.01 6.20
N THR A 47 9.71 20.69 6.86
CA THR A 47 10.14 22.04 6.47
C THR A 47 10.77 22.11 5.08
N GLY A 48 11.25 20.98 4.54
CA GLY A 48 12.01 20.91 3.30
C GLY A 48 12.79 19.61 3.16
N LEU A 49 13.41 19.40 2.00
CA LEU A 49 14.16 18.17 1.76
C LEU A 49 15.46 18.12 2.59
N PRO A 50 15.85 16.97 3.16
CA PRO A 50 17.09 16.83 3.92
C PRO A 50 18.35 17.30 3.17
N SER A 51 18.43 17.01 1.86
CA SER A 51 19.53 17.45 1.00
C SER A 51 19.62 18.96 0.84
N GLU A 52 18.49 19.66 0.84
CA GLU A 52 18.41 21.11 0.66
C GLU A 52 18.59 21.86 1.97
N GLU A 53 18.28 21.21 3.09
CA GLU A 53 18.40 21.78 4.43
C GLU A 53 19.64 21.31 5.19
N HIS A 54 20.60 20.66 4.52
CA HIS A 54 21.79 20.08 5.14
C HIS A 54 21.47 19.20 6.37
N ASN A 55 20.41 18.39 6.25
CA ASN A 55 19.92 17.49 7.29
C ASN A 55 19.49 18.20 8.58
N LYS A 56 18.92 19.40 8.41
CA LYS A 56 18.25 20.17 9.47
C LYS A 56 16.73 20.24 9.26
N THR A 57 16.18 19.31 8.48
CA THR A 57 14.74 19.13 8.26
C THR A 57 14.02 18.89 9.57
N ARG A 58 12.86 19.53 9.74
CA ARG A 58 11.98 19.40 10.92
C ARG A 58 10.60 18.98 10.47
N ILE A 59 9.88 18.27 11.33
CA ILE A 59 8.52 17.79 11.05
C ILE A 59 7.52 18.94 11.22
N THR A 60 6.59 19.08 10.28
CA THR A 60 5.43 19.99 10.34
C THR A 60 4.12 19.24 10.53
N GLU A 61 4.02 18.02 10.00
CA GLU A 61 2.87 17.12 10.18
C GLU A 61 3.36 15.68 10.27
N LEU A 62 2.72 14.88 11.13
CA LEU A 62 2.91 13.44 11.27
C LEU A 62 1.54 12.78 11.19
N SER A 63 1.42 11.76 10.35
CA SER A 63 0.30 10.83 10.35
C SER A 63 0.80 9.42 10.66
N ILE A 64 0.09 8.69 11.52
CA ILE A 64 0.28 7.27 11.76
C ILE A 64 -1.07 6.58 11.75
N ALA A 65 -1.24 5.59 10.87
CA ALA A 65 -2.40 4.71 10.84
C ALA A 65 -1.97 3.27 11.11
N VAL A 66 -2.57 2.65 12.14
CA VAL A 66 -2.25 1.28 12.54
C VAL A 66 -3.34 0.31 12.10
N VAL A 67 -2.93 -0.76 11.43
CA VAL A 67 -3.79 -1.80 10.86
C VAL A 67 -3.19 -3.17 11.14
N GLU A 68 -4.04 -4.15 11.51
CA GLU A 68 -3.60 -5.54 11.66
C GLU A 68 -3.17 -6.14 10.31
N SER A 69 -2.11 -6.95 10.33
CA SER A 69 -1.60 -7.61 9.13
C SER A 69 -2.64 -8.53 8.47
N SER A 70 -3.49 -9.16 9.27
CA SER A 70 -4.62 -9.97 8.83
C SER A 70 -5.58 -9.19 7.92
N HIS A 71 -5.86 -7.92 8.24
CA HIS A 71 -6.76 -7.07 7.45
C HIS A 71 -6.13 -6.60 6.14
N ILE A 72 -4.82 -6.33 6.13
CA ILE A 72 -4.10 -6.03 4.89
C ILE A 72 -4.12 -7.25 3.97
N SER A 73 -3.89 -8.46 4.50
CA SER A 73 -3.91 -9.71 3.72
C SER A 73 -5.22 -9.97 2.98
N LEU A 74 -6.35 -9.40 3.43
CA LEU A 74 -7.66 -9.59 2.80
C LEU A 74 -7.76 -8.96 1.40
N GLY A 75 -6.84 -8.08 1.01
CA GLY A 75 -6.88 -7.47 -0.31
C GLY A 75 -7.84 -6.27 -0.43
N VAL A 76 -8.44 -5.84 0.68
CA VAL A 76 -9.43 -4.75 0.75
C VAL A 76 -8.94 -3.66 1.68
N TYR A 77 -9.47 -2.44 1.53
CA TYR A 77 -9.11 -1.38 2.46
C TYR A 77 -9.60 -1.73 3.87
N PRO A 78 -8.73 -1.67 4.90
CA PRO A 78 -9.06 -2.11 6.24
C PRO A 78 -10.06 -1.17 6.92
N ARG A 79 -11.25 -1.68 7.29
CA ARG A 79 -12.25 -0.90 8.04
C ARG A 79 -11.83 -0.60 9.48
N VAL A 80 -11.10 -1.53 10.11
CA VAL A 80 -10.55 -1.37 11.46
C VAL A 80 -9.16 -0.77 11.34
N CYS A 81 -9.07 0.52 11.67
CA CYS A 81 -7.85 1.31 11.60
C CYS A 81 -7.89 2.35 12.72
N ASN A 82 -6.79 2.45 13.48
CA ASN A 82 -6.59 3.51 14.45
C ASN A 82 -5.64 4.55 13.87
N LYS A 83 -5.93 5.84 14.02
CA LYS A 83 -5.12 6.93 13.45
C LYS A 83 -4.66 7.92 14.52
N LEU A 84 -3.46 8.48 14.32
CA LEU A 84 -2.90 9.58 15.08
C LEU A 84 -2.31 10.60 14.10
N ASN A 85 -2.87 11.81 14.08
CA ASN A 85 -2.39 12.92 13.27
C ASN A 85 -1.95 14.07 14.19
N LEU A 86 -0.76 14.62 13.98
CA LEU A 86 -0.19 15.70 14.79
C LEU A 86 0.49 16.73 13.90
N CYS A 87 0.12 18.00 14.06
CA CYS A 87 0.84 19.13 13.46
C CYS A 87 1.81 19.74 14.48
N PHE A 88 2.95 20.25 13.99
CA PHE A 88 3.99 20.80 14.84
C PHE A 88 4.44 22.17 14.35
N ASN A 89 4.77 23.05 15.30
CA ASN A 89 5.58 24.22 14.99
C ASN A 89 7.04 23.77 14.82
N PRO A 90 7.64 23.86 13.63
CA PRO A 90 8.99 23.33 13.40
C PRO A 90 10.08 24.16 14.12
N GLY A 91 9.76 25.36 14.62
CA GLY A 91 10.74 26.26 15.25
C GLY A 91 11.81 26.79 14.27
N LYS A 92 11.53 26.72 12.97
CA LYS A 92 12.34 27.27 11.88
C LYS A 92 11.44 27.58 10.68
N ILE A 93 11.96 28.31 9.71
CA ILE A 93 11.24 28.61 8.47
C ILE A 93 10.97 27.32 7.67
N VAL A 94 9.73 27.15 7.24
CA VAL A 94 9.31 26.17 6.22
C VAL A 94 9.70 26.74 4.86
N GLN A 95 10.38 25.95 4.03
CA GLN A 95 10.79 26.39 2.71
C GLN A 95 9.56 26.73 1.84
N PRO A 96 9.64 27.74 0.95
CA PRO A 96 8.52 28.11 0.09
C PRO A 96 7.97 26.94 -0.73
N ILE A 97 8.85 26.08 -1.26
CA ILE A 97 8.45 24.89 -2.02
C ILE A 97 7.71 23.87 -1.14
N ALA A 98 8.13 23.68 0.11
CA ALA A 98 7.42 22.81 1.04
C ALA A 98 6.05 23.40 1.41
N THR A 99 5.95 24.73 1.57
CA THR A 99 4.65 25.40 1.79
C THR A 99 3.72 25.24 0.59
N GLU A 100 4.23 25.36 -0.64
CA GLU A 100 3.45 25.19 -1.88
C GLU A 100 2.92 23.76 -2.01
N ILE A 101 3.76 22.77 -1.70
CA ILE A 101 3.43 21.35 -1.82
C ILE A 101 2.45 20.91 -0.74
N THR A 102 2.72 21.26 0.53
CA THR A 102 1.98 20.73 1.69
C THR A 102 0.83 21.63 2.14
N GLY A 103 0.79 22.88 1.68
CA GLY A 103 -0.11 23.90 2.22
C GLY A 103 0.21 24.36 3.64
N LEU A 104 1.28 23.88 4.27
CA LEU A 104 1.65 24.22 5.65
C LEU A 104 2.64 25.38 5.69
N ALA A 105 2.17 26.55 6.12
CA ALA A 105 3.01 27.71 6.38
C ALA A 105 3.32 27.88 7.88
N ASN A 106 4.43 28.55 8.19
CA ASN A 106 4.79 28.87 9.58
C ASN A 106 3.69 29.61 10.35
N THR A 107 2.96 30.51 9.69
CA THR A 107 1.87 31.29 10.31
C THR A 107 0.70 30.41 10.74
N MET A 108 0.41 29.33 10.00
CA MET A 108 -0.65 28.38 10.35
C MET A 108 -0.25 27.50 11.54
N LEU A 109 1.05 27.21 11.67
CA LEU A 109 1.60 26.34 12.68
C LEU A 109 2.09 27.09 13.93
N GLU A 110 1.97 28.43 13.98
CA GLU A 110 2.61 29.25 15.02
C GLU A 110 2.14 28.89 16.44
N ASN A 111 0.86 28.52 16.58
CA ASN A 111 0.23 28.15 17.85
C ASN A 111 0.34 26.66 18.18
N GLN A 112 0.90 25.85 17.27
CA GLN A 112 1.17 24.45 17.55
C GLN A 112 2.41 24.30 18.44
N SER A 113 2.45 23.23 19.22
CA SER A 113 3.67 22.90 19.96
C SER A 113 4.74 22.37 19.01
N PRO A 114 6.04 22.59 19.28
CA PRO A 114 7.08 21.86 18.59
C PRO A 114 7.01 20.37 18.94
N PHE A 115 7.65 19.53 18.13
CA PHE A 115 7.86 18.13 18.51
C PHE A 115 8.54 18.08 19.89
N SER A 116 7.92 17.42 20.86
CA SER A 116 8.28 17.48 22.28
C SER A 116 8.28 16.08 22.90
N SER A 117 8.79 15.96 24.12
CA SER A 117 8.73 14.68 24.85
C SER A 117 7.28 14.22 25.03
N SER A 118 6.32 15.13 25.27
CA SER A 118 4.90 14.81 25.34
C SER A 118 4.36 14.25 24.02
N ALA A 119 4.79 14.79 22.88
CA ALA A 119 4.41 14.22 21.57
C ALA A 119 4.98 12.81 21.39
N ALA A 120 6.24 12.59 21.78
CA ALA A 120 6.85 11.26 21.74
C ALA A 120 6.14 10.25 22.68
N ASP A 121 5.73 10.69 23.86
CA ASP A 121 4.96 9.88 24.81
C ASP A 121 3.56 9.56 24.26
N SER A 122 2.90 10.51 23.58
CA SER A 122 1.64 10.26 22.87
C SER A 122 1.80 9.20 21.77
N ILE A 123 2.87 9.27 20.97
CA ILE A 123 3.14 8.26 19.93
C ILE A 123 3.41 6.90 20.60
N LYS A 124 4.22 6.86 21.65
CA LYS A 124 4.51 5.61 22.39
C LYS A 124 3.25 5.00 23.01
N GLY A 125 2.39 5.83 23.60
CA GLY A 125 1.10 5.42 24.17
C GLY A 125 0.15 4.93 23.09
N PHE A 126 0.08 5.60 21.94
CA PHE A 126 -0.71 5.16 20.80
C PHE A 126 -0.25 3.79 20.28
N LEU A 127 1.06 3.57 20.13
CA LEU A 127 1.60 2.28 19.70
C LEU A 127 1.36 1.17 20.73
N SER A 128 1.33 1.48 22.03
CA SER A 128 1.12 0.48 23.08
C SER A 128 -0.30 -0.10 23.11
N LEU A 129 -1.26 0.55 22.44
CA LEU A 129 -2.63 0.03 22.25
C LEU A 129 -2.66 -1.19 21.32
N HIS A 130 -1.60 -1.44 20.57
CA HIS A 130 -1.57 -2.41 19.49
C HIS A 130 -0.72 -3.63 19.84
N LYS A 131 -1.17 -4.80 19.39
CA LYS A 131 -0.45 -6.05 19.60
C LYS A 131 0.85 -6.07 18.78
N LYS A 132 1.92 -6.53 19.43
CA LYS A 132 3.25 -6.71 18.83
C LYS A 132 3.35 -8.01 18.01
N PRO A 133 4.29 -8.11 17.06
CA PRO A 133 5.24 -7.07 16.62
C PRO A 133 4.56 -5.96 15.80
N ILE A 134 5.03 -4.72 15.97
CA ILE A 134 4.59 -3.55 15.18
C ILE A 134 5.67 -3.23 14.16
N CYS A 135 5.28 -3.02 12.91
CA CYS A 135 6.16 -2.61 11.83
C CYS A 135 5.74 -1.26 11.25
N PHE A 136 6.59 -0.25 11.35
CA PHE A 136 6.41 0.99 10.61
C PHE A 136 6.52 0.76 9.10
N VAL A 137 5.68 1.45 8.34
CA VAL A 137 5.71 1.44 6.87
C VAL A 137 5.68 2.88 6.40
N ALA A 138 6.71 3.31 5.68
CA ALA A 138 6.77 4.62 5.05
C ALA A 138 7.31 4.50 3.62
N HIS A 139 6.91 5.40 2.74
CA HIS A 139 7.32 5.39 1.35
C HIS A 139 8.61 6.17 1.15
N ASN A 140 9.69 5.49 0.73
CA ASN A 140 11.06 6.03 0.77
C ASN A 140 11.54 6.33 2.21
N GLY A 141 10.92 5.67 3.21
CA GLY A 141 11.14 5.93 4.63
C GLY A 141 12.58 5.76 5.10
N ASN A 142 13.37 4.88 4.46
CA ASN A 142 14.78 4.70 4.82
C ASN A 142 15.62 5.97 4.60
N LYS A 143 15.21 6.80 3.64
CA LYS A 143 15.95 8.00 3.22
C LYS A 143 15.24 9.30 3.60
N PHE A 144 14.08 9.20 4.25
CA PHE A 144 13.25 10.35 4.56
C PHE A 144 12.62 10.21 5.95
N ASP A 145 11.48 9.55 6.07
CA ASP A 145 10.66 9.54 7.29
C ASP A 145 11.40 9.02 8.51
N PHE A 146 12.03 7.85 8.41
CA PHE A 146 12.65 7.20 9.58
C PHE A 146 13.86 7.99 10.10
N PRO A 147 14.83 8.43 9.28
CA PRO A 147 15.93 9.27 9.77
C PRO A 147 15.45 10.57 10.42
N ILE A 148 14.45 11.25 9.85
CA ILE A 148 13.92 12.53 10.37
C ILE A 148 13.18 12.29 11.70
N PHE A 149 12.27 11.31 11.73
CA PHE A 149 11.53 10.96 12.94
C PHE A 149 12.46 10.56 14.09
N ARG A 150 13.50 9.77 13.79
CA ARG A 150 14.51 9.41 14.79
C ARG A 150 15.34 10.60 15.26
N ALA A 151 15.63 11.57 14.39
CA ALA A 151 16.35 12.78 14.79
C ALA A 151 15.50 13.64 15.74
N GLU A 152 14.19 13.72 15.53
CA GLU A 152 13.28 14.41 16.45
C GLU A 152 13.19 13.72 17.81
N LEU A 153 13.09 12.39 17.84
CA LEU A 153 13.13 11.59 19.07
C LEU A 153 14.43 11.81 19.84
N GLU A 154 15.58 11.74 19.16
CA GLU A 154 16.90 11.97 19.76
C GLU A 154 17.01 13.40 20.31
N ARG A 155 16.54 14.40 19.57
CA ARG A 155 16.56 15.81 19.98
C ARG A 155 15.80 16.04 21.28
N VAL A 156 14.68 15.36 21.49
CA VAL A 156 13.88 15.45 22.71
C VAL A 156 14.24 14.39 23.76
N LYS A 157 15.31 13.62 23.53
CA LYS A 157 15.80 12.52 24.38
C LYS A 157 14.71 11.49 24.71
N ALA A 158 13.85 11.21 23.75
CA ALA A 158 12.80 10.20 23.86
C ALA A 158 13.18 8.93 23.11
N HIS A 159 12.65 7.81 23.59
CA HIS A 159 12.88 6.49 23.01
C HIS A 159 11.57 5.74 22.82
N LEU A 160 11.39 5.19 21.62
CA LEU A 160 10.37 4.18 21.36
C LEU A 160 10.88 2.78 21.76
N PRO A 161 9.98 1.79 21.94
CA PRO A 161 10.39 0.40 22.15
C PRO A 161 11.37 -0.10 21.07
N GLU A 162 12.44 -0.78 21.50
CA GLU A 162 13.53 -1.23 20.62
C GLU A 162 13.11 -2.34 19.64
N ASP A 163 11.99 -3.02 19.95
CA ASP A 163 11.43 -4.13 19.17
C ASP A 163 10.52 -3.68 18.02
N ILE A 164 10.41 -2.38 17.77
CA ILE A 164 9.68 -1.85 16.62
C ILE A 164 10.46 -2.16 15.34
N LEU A 165 9.74 -2.76 14.39
CA LEU A 165 10.22 -3.04 13.05
C LEU A 165 9.90 -1.88 12.11
N CYS A 166 10.55 -1.83 10.95
CA CYS A 166 10.22 -0.94 9.86
C CYS A 166 10.52 -1.57 8.49
N ILE A 167 9.74 -1.17 7.48
CA ILE A 167 10.00 -1.43 6.07
C ILE A 167 9.86 -0.15 5.24
N ASP A 168 10.55 -0.13 4.10
CA ASP A 168 10.43 0.93 3.11
C ASP A 168 9.57 0.43 1.94
N SER A 169 8.40 1.03 1.78
CA SER A 169 7.42 0.57 0.80
C SER A 169 7.87 0.84 -0.64
N LEU A 170 8.79 1.78 -0.88
CA LEU A 170 9.36 1.99 -2.22
C LEU A 170 10.09 0.72 -2.69
N LEU A 171 10.91 0.12 -1.83
CA LEU A 171 11.62 -1.13 -2.13
C LEU A 171 10.63 -2.29 -2.27
N CYS A 172 9.63 -2.36 -1.38
CA CYS A 172 8.58 -3.36 -1.43
C CYS A 172 7.85 -3.36 -2.77
N PHE A 173 7.30 -2.21 -3.17
CA PHE A 173 6.52 -2.09 -4.40
C PHE A 173 7.37 -2.33 -5.66
N GLN A 174 8.64 -1.95 -5.63
CA GLN A 174 9.58 -2.28 -6.71
C GLN A 174 9.80 -3.79 -6.85
N ASP A 175 9.99 -4.51 -5.75
CA ASP A 175 10.13 -5.97 -5.75
C ASP A 175 8.86 -6.66 -6.20
N LEU A 176 7.71 -6.29 -5.64
CA LEU A 176 6.42 -6.87 -5.99
C LEU A 176 6.09 -6.64 -7.48
N HIS A 177 6.36 -5.44 -8.01
CA HIS A 177 6.18 -5.17 -9.43
C HIS A 177 7.11 -6.04 -10.30
N ARG A 178 8.39 -6.19 -9.93
CA ARG A 178 9.33 -7.07 -10.65
C ARG A 178 8.83 -8.52 -10.67
N MET A 179 8.32 -9.00 -9.54
CA MET A 179 7.76 -10.35 -9.42
C MET A 179 6.53 -10.52 -10.34
N GLU A 180 5.62 -9.55 -10.39
CA GLU A 180 4.45 -9.62 -11.28
C GLU A 180 4.82 -9.60 -12.76
N VAL A 181 5.74 -8.73 -13.17
CA VAL A 181 6.23 -8.67 -14.56
C VAL A 181 6.87 -10.00 -14.96
N HIS A 182 7.67 -10.60 -14.08
CA HIS A 182 8.31 -11.90 -14.35
C HIS A 182 7.27 -13.02 -14.46
N THR A 183 6.28 -13.05 -13.58
CA THR A 183 5.21 -14.06 -13.57
C THR A 183 4.38 -13.99 -14.86
N ASN A 184 4.03 -12.78 -15.31
CA ASN A 184 3.26 -12.58 -16.54
C ASN A 184 4.05 -13.02 -17.78
N SER A 185 5.35 -12.68 -17.85
CA SER A 185 6.22 -13.12 -18.95
C SER A 185 6.37 -14.64 -19.02
N MET A 186 6.43 -15.33 -17.87
CA MET A 186 6.47 -16.80 -17.87
C MET A 186 5.15 -17.39 -18.34
N LEU A 187 4.00 -16.85 -17.91
CA LEU A 187 2.68 -17.34 -18.32
C LEU A 187 2.49 -17.22 -19.85
N GLU A 188 2.89 -16.10 -20.44
CA GLU A 188 2.85 -15.89 -21.89
C GLU A 188 3.70 -16.93 -22.64
N SER A 189 4.91 -17.25 -22.14
CA SER A 189 5.81 -18.22 -22.76
C SER A 189 5.32 -19.68 -22.71
N VAL A 190 4.49 -20.02 -21.72
CA VAL A 190 3.89 -21.36 -21.60
C VAL A 190 2.72 -21.50 -22.57
N THR A 191 1.91 -20.46 -22.73
CA THR A 191 0.76 -20.48 -23.65
C THR A 191 1.15 -20.58 -25.13
N SER A 192 2.35 -20.12 -25.53
CA SER A 192 2.83 -20.23 -26.91
C SER A 192 3.39 -21.62 -27.28
N ASN A 193 3.62 -22.51 -26.31
CA ASN A 193 4.25 -23.82 -26.53
C ASN A 193 3.29 -25.02 -26.39
N THR A 194 1.97 -24.79 -26.36
CA THR A 194 0.99 -25.88 -26.27
C THR A 194 0.55 -26.35 -27.67
N PRO A 195 0.69 -27.64 -28.04
CA PRO A 195 0.22 -28.14 -29.33
C PRO A 195 -1.31 -28.04 -29.40
N ALA A 196 -1.83 -27.48 -30.49
CA ALA A 196 -3.26 -27.38 -30.73
C ALA A 196 -3.91 -28.76 -30.85
N VAL A 197 -4.56 -29.22 -29.78
CA VAL A 197 -5.52 -30.33 -29.84
C VAL A 197 -6.88 -29.73 -30.17
N ARG A 198 -7.39 -30.01 -31.38
CA ARG A 198 -8.76 -29.67 -31.79
C ARG A 198 -9.73 -30.57 -31.05
N GLY A 199 -10.56 -29.99 -30.20
CA GLY A 199 -11.77 -30.59 -29.65
C GLY A 199 -12.75 -29.45 -29.35
N ASN A 200 -13.92 -29.52 -29.96
CA ASN A 200 -14.97 -28.50 -29.87
C ASN A 200 -15.69 -28.55 -28.52
N ASP A 201 -16.40 -27.45 -28.24
CA ASP A 201 -17.41 -27.24 -27.19
C ASP A 201 -16.87 -26.75 -25.84
N GLU A 202 -16.69 -25.43 -25.70
CA GLU A 202 -16.95 -24.74 -24.43
C GLU A 202 -17.20 -23.24 -24.66
N VAL A 203 -18.20 -22.73 -23.95
CA VAL A 203 -18.77 -21.40 -24.06
C VAL A 203 -17.75 -20.34 -23.65
N ASP A 204 -17.50 -19.40 -24.57
CA ASP A 204 -16.55 -18.31 -24.42
C ASP A 204 -17.08 -17.29 -23.39
N VAL A 205 -16.77 -17.51 -22.11
CA VAL A 205 -16.92 -16.49 -21.06
C VAL A 205 -15.56 -15.79 -20.95
N PRO A 206 -15.43 -14.50 -21.33
CA PRO A 206 -14.19 -13.79 -21.19
C PRO A 206 -13.95 -13.50 -19.71
N VAL A 207 -13.24 -14.38 -19.01
CA VAL A 207 -12.73 -14.09 -17.67
C VAL A 207 -11.50 -13.19 -17.82
N LYS A 208 -11.74 -11.90 -18.10
CA LYS A 208 -10.80 -10.87 -17.69
C LYS A 208 -10.78 -10.91 -16.16
N LYS A 209 -9.73 -11.49 -15.56
CA LYS A 209 -9.42 -11.27 -14.14
C LYS A 209 -9.06 -9.80 -13.95
N MET A 210 -10.08 -8.95 -13.82
CA MET A 210 -9.93 -7.63 -13.23
C MET A 210 -9.58 -7.87 -11.76
N LYS A 211 -8.31 -7.65 -11.38
CA LYS A 211 -8.03 -7.28 -9.99
C LYS A 211 -8.62 -5.89 -9.82
N THR A 212 -9.88 -5.83 -9.44
CA THR A 212 -10.54 -4.59 -9.05
C THR A 212 -9.78 -3.99 -7.87
N ALA A 213 -9.63 -2.66 -7.87
CA ALA A 213 -9.09 -1.90 -6.75
C ALA A 213 -9.70 -2.39 -5.41
N PRO A 214 -8.97 -2.28 -4.29
CA PRO A 214 -9.51 -2.63 -2.97
C PRO A 214 -10.87 -1.96 -2.80
N LEU A 215 -11.91 -2.75 -2.55
CA LEU A 215 -13.24 -2.22 -2.28
C LEU A 215 -13.14 -1.38 -0.98
N GLU A 216 -13.42 -0.09 -1.08
CA GLU A 216 -13.62 0.77 0.09
C GLU A 216 -15.09 0.70 0.50
N PHE A 217 -15.32 0.44 1.79
CA PHE A 217 -16.62 0.71 2.40
C PHE A 217 -16.66 2.20 2.76
N THR A 218 -16.93 3.05 1.78
CA THR A 218 -17.27 4.46 2.02
C THR A 218 -18.76 4.58 2.33
N ASP A 219 -19.17 5.64 3.03
CA ASP A 219 -20.59 5.94 3.30
C ASP A 219 -21.41 6.08 2.00
N GLU A 220 -20.75 6.42 0.89
CA GLU A 220 -21.34 6.46 -0.45
C GLU A 220 -21.64 5.06 -1.00
N PHE A 221 -20.84 4.05 -0.63
CA PHE A 221 -21.08 2.66 -1.00
C PHE A 221 -22.26 2.08 -0.23
N ASP A 222 -22.44 2.46 1.04
CA ASP A 222 -23.66 2.13 1.80
C ASP A 222 -24.89 2.81 1.19
N GLN A 223 -24.76 4.04 0.69
CA GLN A 223 -25.84 4.72 -0.03
C GLN A 223 -26.15 4.06 -1.40
N PHE A 224 -25.14 3.56 -2.10
CA PHE A 224 -25.29 2.76 -3.31
C PHE A 224 -25.93 1.40 -3.03
N LEU A 225 -25.52 0.73 -1.95
CA LEU A 225 -26.15 -0.52 -1.50
C LEU A 225 -27.60 -0.28 -1.06
N CYS A 226 -27.90 0.81 -0.37
CA CYS A 226 -29.27 1.18 -0.03
C CYS A 226 -30.11 1.40 -1.29
N THR A 227 -29.60 2.14 -2.28
CA THR A 227 -30.32 2.36 -3.55
C THR A 227 -30.48 1.09 -4.38
N VAL A 228 -29.49 0.19 -4.41
CA VAL A 228 -29.58 -1.10 -5.11
C VAL A 228 -30.55 -2.06 -4.39
N VAL A 229 -30.56 -2.06 -3.06
CA VAL A 229 -31.53 -2.82 -2.25
C VAL A 229 -32.95 -2.26 -2.43
N ASP A 230 -33.10 -0.95 -2.44
CA ASP A 230 -34.38 -0.27 -2.72
C ASP A 230 -34.88 -0.55 -4.15
N GLU A 231 -33.98 -0.58 -5.14
CA GLU A 231 -34.28 -0.98 -6.52
C GLU A 231 -34.66 -2.47 -6.61
N TYR A 232 -34.00 -3.35 -5.86
CA TYR A 232 -34.34 -4.77 -5.79
C TYR A 232 -35.71 -5.01 -5.14
N ASP A 233 -36.00 -4.32 -4.03
CA ASP A 233 -37.28 -4.40 -3.33
C ASP A 233 -38.44 -3.81 -4.16
N SER A 234 -38.17 -2.75 -4.92
CA SER A 234 -39.14 -2.19 -5.86
C SER A 234 -39.31 -3.03 -7.13
N ASN A 235 -38.31 -3.82 -7.53
CA ASN A 235 -38.41 -4.81 -8.61
C ASN A 235 -39.11 -6.11 -8.18
N ILE A 236 -38.94 -6.56 -6.93
CA ILE A 236 -39.73 -7.68 -6.36
C ILE A 236 -41.21 -7.30 -6.26
N LYS A 237 -41.54 -6.05 -5.93
CA LYS A 237 -42.93 -5.56 -5.92
C LYS A 237 -43.56 -5.37 -7.31
N LYS A 238 -42.77 -5.39 -8.39
CA LYS A 238 -43.24 -5.21 -9.77
C LYS A 238 -43.40 -6.49 -10.58
N GLN A 239 -43.07 -7.66 -10.01
CA GLN A 239 -43.43 -8.94 -10.63
C GLN A 239 -44.85 -9.37 -10.23
N ASN A 240 -45.84 -8.65 -10.74
CA ASN A 240 -47.13 -9.23 -11.08
C ASN A 240 -47.85 -8.32 -12.10
N ILE A 241 -48.23 -8.94 -13.23
CA ILE A 241 -49.10 -8.44 -14.31
C ILE A 241 -48.39 -7.93 -15.60
N GLN A 242 -48.45 -8.83 -16.59
CA GLN A 242 -48.60 -8.67 -18.05
C GLN A 242 -47.38 -8.53 -18.99
N LYS A 243 -47.16 -9.65 -19.71
CA LYS A 243 -46.76 -9.75 -21.14
C LYS A 243 -47.69 -8.86 -22.01
N VAL A 244 -47.30 -8.30 -23.15
CA VAL A 244 -47.17 -8.97 -24.47
C VAL A 244 -46.70 -7.91 -25.51
N HIS A 245 -45.78 -8.33 -26.41
CA HIS A 245 -45.46 -7.91 -27.80
C HIS A 245 -45.55 -6.44 -28.27
N GLU A 246 -44.55 -6.00 -29.05
CA GLU A 246 -44.63 -5.96 -30.54
C GLU A 246 -43.28 -5.56 -31.19
N THR A 247 -43.10 -5.97 -32.44
CA THR A 247 -41.83 -6.12 -33.17
C THR A 247 -41.77 -5.28 -34.46
N THR A 248 -40.54 -4.93 -34.88
CA THR A 248 -40.02 -4.71 -36.29
C THR A 248 -40.16 -3.30 -36.94
N PRO A 249 -39.33 -2.86 -37.94
CA PRO A 249 -37.84 -2.83 -38.11
C PRO A 249 -37.23 -1.50 -38.66
N LYS A 250 -35.89 -1.56 -38.89
CA LYS A 250 -34.81 -0.61 -39.30
C LYS A 250 -34.99 0.31 -40.54
N HIS A 251 -34.18 1.38 -40.57
CA HIS A 251 -33.60 1.95 -41.81
C HIS A 251 -32.11 2.33 -41.68
N GLN A 252 -31.32 1.99 -42.70
CA GLN A 252 -29.89 2.28 -42.92
C GLN A 252 -29.70 3.51 -43.82
N ILE A 253 -28.64 4.30 -43.61
CA ILE A 253 -28.04 5.15 -44.65
C ILE A 253 -26.50 5.08 -44.54
N ILE A 254 -25.85 4.69 -45.63
CA ILE A 254 -24.40 4.76 -45.88
C ILE A 254 -24.16 5.89 -46.88
N ARG A 255 -23.12 6.71 -46.68
CA ARG A 255 -22.38 7.35 -47.78
C ARG A 255 -20.94 7.69 -47.37
N THR A 256 -20.02 7.31 -48.25
CA THR A 256 -18.56 7.36 -48.22
C THR A 256 -17.99 8.58 -48.92
N THR A 257 -16.84 9.13 -48.47
CA THR A 257 -15.73 9.60 -49.34
C THR A 257 -14.37 9.68 -48.60
N SER A 258 -13.36 9.07 -49.24
CA SER A 258 -11.87 9.01 -49.12
C SER A 258 -11.08 10.18 -48.46
N SER A 259 -10.10 9.88 -47.58
CA SER A 259 -8.62 9.82 -47.78
C SER A 259 -7.95 11.20 -47.94
N PHE A 260 -6.89 11.63 -47.22
CA PHE A 260 -5.60 10.98 -46.92
C PHE A 260 -4.98 11.52 -45.62
N ASP A 261 -4.43 10.67 -44.76
CA ASP A 261 -3.50 11.10 -43.70
C ASP A 261 -2.14 10.43 -43.86
N SER A 262 -1.11 11.25 -43.71
CA SER A 262 0.29 10.93 -43.99
C SER A 262 0.92 10.11 -42.87
N VAL A 263 1.38 8.90 -43.20
CA VAL A 263 2.11 8.00 -42.30
C VAL A 263 3.51 8.54 -42.04
N LYS A 264 3.74 9.15 -40.87
CA LYS A 264 5.10 9.33 -40.34
C LYS A 264 5.51 8.05 -39.62
N ARG A 265 6.41 7.28 -40.25
CA ARG A 265 7.09 6.15 -39.60
C ARG A 265 8.08 6.70 -38.57
N ASN A 266 7.86 6.44 -37.29
CA ASN A 266 8.86 6.71 -36.26
C ASN A 266 9.96 5.63 -36.31
N ILE A 267 11.14 6.03 -36.79
CA ILE A 267 12.36 5.21 -36.88
C ILE A 267 13.22 5.46 -35.62
N PHE A 268 12.62 5.33 -34.44
CA PHE A 268 13.36 5.35 -33.18
C PHE A 268 12.92 4.16 -32.32
N PRO A 269 13.87 3.38 -31.77
CA PRO A 269 13.52 2.30 -30.85
C PRO A 269 12.74 2.91 -29.69
N GLN A 270 11.53 2.40 -29.43
CA GLN A 270 10.69 2.91 -28.36
C GLN A 270 11.49 2.85 -27.05
N ASN A 271 11.78 4.02 -26.49
CA ASN A 271 12.25 4.12 -25.11
C ASN A 271 11.19 3.43 -24.25
N LYS A 272 11.49 2.25 -23.68
CA LYS A 272 10.65 1.64 -22.64
C LYS A 272 10.47 2.72 -21.56
N GLN A 273 9.29 3.32 -21.48
CA GLN A 273 8.96 4.26 -20.41
C GLN A 273 9.27 3.57 -19.08
N ARG A 274 10.17 4.16 -18.30
CA ARG A 274 10.51 3.63 -16.98
C ARG A 274 9.28 3.77 -16.08
N THR A 275 8.86 2.68 -15.45
CA THR A 275 7.75 2.69 -14.49
C THR A 275 8.10 3.60 -13.32
N SER A 276 7.24 4.58 -13.04
CA SER A 276 7.38 5.43 -11.85
C SER A 276 6.93 4.69 -10.59
N PHE A 277 7.66 4.93 -9.50
CA PHE A 277 7.39 4.42 -8.17
C PHE A 277 7.20 5.54 -7.15
N LYS A 278 6.83 6.76 -7.58
CA LYS A 278 6.27 7.73 -6.64
C LYS A 278 4.95 7.20 -6.10
N LEU A 279 4.64 7.47 -4.83
CA LEU A 279 3.45 6.94 -4.17
C LEU A 279 2.16 7.22 -4.96
N CYS A 280 1.95 8.47 -5.36
CA CYS A 280 0.80 8.88 -6.18
C CYS A 280 0.70 8.10 -7.51
N ASP A 281 1.83 7.84 -8.17
CA ASP A 281 1.85 7.09 -9.44
C ASP A 281 1.56 5.60 -9.24
N ILE A 282 1.98 5.04 -8.10
CA ILE A 282 1.63 3.66 -7.71
C ILE A 282 0.14 3.60 -7.40
N TYR A 283 -0.35 4.47 -6.51
CA TYR A 283 -1.76 4.54 -6.12
C TYR A 283 -2.67 4.63 -7.35
N LYS A 284 -2.46 5.63 -8.21
CA LYS A 284 -3.24 5.83 -9.43
C LYS A 284 -3.21 4.61 -10.36
N ARG A 285 -2.06 3.94 -10.46
CA ARG A 285 -1.92 2.75 -11.29
C ARG A 285 -2.67 1.53 -10.72
N LEU A 286 -2.71 1.38 -9.40
CA LEU A 286 -3.32 0.23 -8.73
C LEU A 286 -4.83 0.40 -8.51
N THR A 287 -5.27 1.62 -8.20
CA THR A 287 -6.68 1.91 -7.85
C THR A 287 -7.48 2.51 -8.99
N HIS A 288 -6.81 3.01 -10.04
CA HIS A 288 -7.41 3.81 -11.12
C HIS A 288 -8.08 5.11 -10.65
N LYS A 289 -7.84 5.55 -9.41
CA LYS A 289 -8.30 6.81 -8.86
C LYS A 289 -7.21 7.88 -8.98
N ASP A 290 -7.62 9.13 -9.17
CA ASP A 290 -6.69 10.25 -9.05
C ASP A 290 -6.36 10.51 -7.56
N PRO A 291 -5.10 10.78 -7.22
CA PRO A 291 -4.73 11.17 -5.86
C PRO A 291 -5.30 12.58 -5.58
N ASN A 292 -6.05 12.71 -4.49
CA ASN A 292 -6.66 13.94 -4.00
C ASN A 292 -6.07 14.34 -2.64
N ASN A 293 -5.58 15.58 -2.47
CA ASN A 293 -4.88 16.03 -1.26
C ASN A 293 -3.51 15.34 -1.07
N SER A 294 -2.81 15.03 -2.16
CA SER A 294 -1.38 14.65 -2.08
C SER A 294 -0.60 15.66 -1.26
N HIS A 295 0.38 15.18 -0.49
CA HIS A 295 1.19 16.00 0.42
C HIS A 295 0.42 16.56 1.63
N HIS A 296 -0.64 15.85 2.01
CA HIS A 296 -1.18 15.87 3.36
C HIS A 296 -0.81 14.52 4.00
N ALA A 297 -0.21 14.52 5.19
CA ALA A 297 0.34 13.30 5.76
C ALA A 297 -0.72 12.20 5.93
N GLU A 298 -1.96 12.56 6.29
CA GLU A 298 -3.05 11.59 6.40
C GLU A 298 -3.44 10.97 5.05
N ALA A 299 -3.52 11.77 3.99
CA ALA A 299 -3.90 11.28 2.66
C ALA A 299 -2.79 10.40 2.06
N ASP A 300 -1.52 10.76 2.26
CA ASP A 300 -0.40 9.96 1.76
C ASP A 300 -0.28 8.63 2.52
N VAL A 301 -0.56 8.60 3.83
CA VAL A 301 -0.75 7.35 4.59
C VAL A 301 -1.91 6.51 4.01
N ASP A 302 -3.01 7.14 3.64
CA ASP A 302 -4.18 6.47 3.06
C ASP A 302 -3.84 5.78 1.73
N TYR A 303 -3.15 6.49 0.81
CA TYR A 303 -2.65 5.91 -0.43
C TYR A 303 -1.72 4.73 -0.19
N LEU A 304 -0.88 4.83 0.83
CA LEU A 304 0.07 3.79 1.18
C LEU A 304 -0.66 2.53 1.68
N ILE A 305 -1.71 2.68 2.49
CA ILE A 305 -2.59 1.58 2.90
C ILE A 305 -3.27 0.96 1.68
N HIS A 306 -3.80 1.77 0.77
CA HIS A 306 -4.41 1.28 -0.48
C HIS A 306 -3.46 0.43 -1.30
N CYS A 307 -2.23 0.90 -1.48
CA CYS A 307 -1.21 0.16 -2.23
C CYS A 307 -0.84 -1.15 -1.52
N ALA A 308 -0.70 -1.13 -0.19
CA ALA A 308 -0.43 -2.34 0.59
C ALA A 308 -1.58 -3.35 0.51
N ALA A 309 -2.82 -2.89 0.70
CA ALA A 309 -4.03 -3.70 0.58
C ALA A 309 -4.19 -4.30 -0.82
N PHE A 310 -3.90 -3.54 -1.90
CA PHE A 310 -3.94 -4.09 -3.27
C PHE A 310 -3.03 -5.32 -3.43
N TYR A 311 -1.84 -5.30 -2.83
CA TYR A 311 -0.92 -6.43 -2.86
C TYR A 311 -1.25 -7.52 -1.84
N GLY A 312 -2.00 -7.18 -0.79
CA GLY A 312 -2.56 -8.11 0.18
C GLY A 312 -1.51 -9.01 0.83
N GLU A 313 -1.74 -10.32 0.80
CA GLU A 313 -0.84 -11.33 1.36
C GLU A 313 0.61 -11.18 0.86
N LYS A 314 0.82 -10.84 -0.42
CA LYS A 314 2.17 -10.64 -0.96
C LYS A 314 2.93 -9.50 -0.27
N PHE A 315 2.23 -8.43 0.10
CA PHE A 315 2.81 -7.33 0.85
C PHE A 315 3.20 -7.80 2.25
N VAL A 316 2.33 -8.56 2.92
CA VAL A 316 2.59 -9.08 4.27
C VAL A 316 3.76 -10.05 4.29
N GLU A 317 3.81 -11.00 3.34
CA GLU A 317 4.92 -11.95 3.19
C GLU A 317 6.25 -11.23 2.92
N TRP A 318 6.26 -10.27 1.98
CA TRP A 318 7.45 -9.49 1.69
C TRP A 318 7.91 -8.72 2.93
N SER A 319 6.97 -8.12 3.67
CA SER A 319 7.27 -7.35 4.87
C SER A 319 7.88 -8.21 5.97
N ASN A 320 7.30 -9.38 6.25
CA ASN A 320 7.84 -10.33 7.24
C ASN A 320 9.28 -10.76 6.92
N LYS A 321 9.60 -10.89 5.63
CA LYS A 321 10.94 -11.30 5.18
C LYS A 321 11.98 -10.17 5.21
N ASN A 322 11.56 -8.91 5.00
CA ASN A 322 12.46 -7.79 4.75
C ASN A 322 12.45 -6.74 5.87
N ALA A 323 11.57 -6.87 6.87
CA ALA A 323 11.54 -5.98 8.02
C ALA A 323 12.86 -6.00 8.79
N LYS A 324 13.26 -4.81 9.25
CA LYS A 324 14.42 -4.59 10.09
C LYS A 324 13.99 -3.76 11.30
N TYR A 325 14.79 -3.76 12.35
CA TYR A 325 14.51 -2.90 13.50
C TYR A 325 14.58 -1.42 13.11
N LEU A 326 13.62 -0.61 13.55
CA LEU A 326 13.68 0.84 13.40
C LEU A 326 14.97 1.39 14.04
N SER A 327 15.41 0.77 15.14
CA SER A 327 16.65 1.06 15.86
C SER A 327 17.92 0.88 15.00
N SER A 328 17.86 0.15 13.89
CA SER A 328 18.98 0.00 12.95
C SER A 328 19.07 1.11 11.90
N ILE A 329 18.06 1.97 11.77
CA ILE A 329 18.09 3.11 10.83
C ILE A 329 18.89 4.27 11.45
N PRO A 330 19.94 4.80 10.81
CA PRO A 330 20.61 5.97 11.34
C PRO A 330 19.64 7.17 11.42
N HIS A 331 19.67 7.89 12.54
CA HIS A 331 18.96 9.16 12.62
C HIS A 331 19.67 10.21 11.78
N MET A 332 18.90 11.14 11.23
CA MET A 332 19.43 12.27 10.47
C MET A 332 20.33 13.14 11.36
N ARG A 333 21.50 13.54 10.83
CA ARG A 333 22.47 14.39 11.54
C ARG A 333 22.83 15.59 10.67
N PRO A 334 22.88 16.82 11.22
CA PRO A 334 23.27 18.00 10.46
C PRO A 334 24.62 17.80 9.74
N GLY A 335 24.65 18.03 8.43
CA GLY A 335 25.86 17.95 7.60
C GLY A 335 26.35 16.53 7.24
N ILE A 336 25.65 15.46 7.65
CA ILE A 336 26.02 14.07 7.29
C ILE A 336 24.95 13.48 6.40
N GLU A 337 25.27 13.18 5.14
CA GLU A 337 24.33 12.68 4.13
C GLU A 337 23.56 11.43 4.60
N ILE A 338 22.25 11.37 4.30
CA ILE A 338 21.38 10.27 4.71
C ILE A 338 21.62 9.06 3.79
N GLY A 339 21.90 7.90 4.39
CA GLY A 339 22.05 6.65 3.66
C GLY A 339 23.49 6.23 3.36
N PHE A 340 24.47 6.81 4.06
CA PHE A 340 25.88 6.38 4.06
C PHE A 340 26.32 5.79 5.39
#